data_AF-A0A1F3W583-F1
#
_entry.id   AF-A0A1F3W583-F1
#
_cell.length_a   1.000
_cell.length_b   1.000
_cell.length_c   1.000
_cell.angle_alpha   90.00
_cell.angle_beta   90.00
_cell.angle_gamma   90.00
#
_symmetry.space_group_name_H-M   'P 1'
#
loop_
_entity.id
_entity.type
_entity.pdbx_description
1 polymer ?
#
loop_
_entity_poly.entity_id
_entity_poly.type
_entity_poly.pdbx_seq_one_letter_code
_entity_poly.pdbx_strand_id
1 'polypeptide(L)'
;MIKIVVILFLLILSACLSKNNSVEEFEYILLKEFLGVYEIFLPAQKSKDGRDEIIGAPMSWVTILRASKMKLSMNEVEFICVGYRIPYINEHNNQLGIIKIHKTQMNKCPDYYSGEMMLSDVTYLSLNRTEGILNLQLMLASKNLSKTIEIPLYNLPKNQPEAITYIVLDNEENLYPLNKRTQPPGLKPGEKCFDINSKCEIIKSSICDECEFGSFEVAGGSCKEGGVRFCHPVSCGGKNMPACQRSKKISNEDLCYQDSPAGFCEAGLNTYCGSDGYLVCL
;
A
#
# COMPACT_ATOMS: atom_id res chain seq x y z
N MET A 1 -31.03 -4.49 45.12
CA MET A 1 -31.32 -4.53 43.67
C MET A 1 -30.88 -3.27 42.93
N ILE A 2 -31.23 -2.06 43.39
CA ILE A 2 -30.94 -0.80 42.68
C ILE A 2 -29.44 -0.58 42.35
N LYS A 3 -28.52 -0.93 43.27
CA LYS A 3 -27.06 -0.76 43.04
C LYS A 3 -26.50 -1.64 41.91
N ILE A 4 -27.05 -2.83 41.68
CA ILE A 4 -26.58 -3.74 40.62
C ILE A 4 -27.01 -3.22 39.25
N VAL A 5 -28.21 -2.65 39.15
CA VAL A 5 -28.73 -2.05 37.91
C VAL A 5 -27.90 -0.83 37.50
N VAL A 6 -27.50 0.02 38.46
CA VAL A 6 -26.68 1.22 38.18
C VAL A 6 -25.26 0.84 37.70
N ILE A 7 -24.64 -0.18 38.29
CA ILE A 7 -23.31 -0.66 37.86
C ILE A 7 -23.39 -1.30 36.47
N LEU A 8 -24.44 -2.07 36.17
CA LEU A 8 -24.64 -2.63 34.83
C LEU A 8 -24.86 -1.53 33.78
N PHE A 9 -25.63 -0.48 34.13
CA PHE A 9 -25.88 0.67 33.26
C PHE A 9 -24.61 1.49 32.99
N LEU A 10 -23.75 1.67 34.00
CA LEU A 10 -22.43 2.32 33.85
C LEU A 10 -21.46 1.49 33.00
N LEU A 11 -21.47 0.16 33.14
CA LEU A 11 -20.66 -0.74 32.31
C LEU A 11 -21.13 -0.73 30.85
N ILE A 12 -22.45 -0.71 30.61
CA ILE A 12 -23.03 -0.57 29.26
C ILE A 12 -22.71 0.79 28.65
N LEU A 13 -22.79 1.88 29.43
CA LEU A 13 -22.38 3.22 28.97
C LEU A 13 -20.88 3.28 28.66
N SER A 14 -20.03 2.64 29.46
CA SER A 14 -18.57 2.58 29.21
C SER A 14 -18.22 1.70 28.00
N ALA A 15 -19.02 0.68 27.69
CA ALA A 15 -18.88 -0.14 26.49
C ALA A 15 -19.44 0.56 25.22
N CYS A 16 -20.36 1.51 25.37
CA CYS A 16 -20.89 2.34 24.29
C CYS A 16 -20.08 3.61 24.00
N LEU A 17 -19.12 3.99 24.85
CA LEU A 17 -17.99 4.86 24.47
C LEU A 17 -17.00 4.08 23.59
N SER A 18 -17.55 3.49 22.55
CA SER A 18 -16.83 2.90 21.43
C SER A 18 -16.01 4.01 20.78
N LYS A 19 -14.73 4.08 21.15
CA LYS A 19 -13.48 4.27 20.37
C LYS A 19 -13.55 4.86 18.94
N ASN A 20 -14.56 5.66 18.62
CA ASN A 20 -14.66 6.41 17.39
C ASN A 20 -14.33 7.85 17.74
N ASN A 21 -13.09 8.22 17.42
CA ASN A 21 -12.65 9.60 17.56
C ASN A 21 -13.48 10.46 16.61
N SER A 22 -13.86 11.65 17.08
CA SER A 22 -14.55 12.58 16.20
C SER A 22 -13.61 13.01 15.06
N VAL A 23 -14.17 13.47 13.95
CA VAL A 23 -13.39 13.96 12.80
C VAL A 23 -12.48 15.11 13.21
N GLU A 24 -12.96 15.95 14.12
CA GLU A 24 -12.23 17.10 14.68
C GLU A 24 -11.04 16.63 15.54
N GLU A 25 -11.23 15.57 16.33
CA GLU A 25 -10.14 14.94 17.10
C GLU A 25 -9.11 14.29 16.17
N PHE A 26 -9.58 13.59 15.13
CA PHE A 26 -8.71 12.99 14.12
C PHE A 26 -7.90 14.05 13.36
N GLU A 27 -8.54 15.14 12.94
CA GLU A 27 -7.89 16.29 12.29
C GLU A 27 -6.82 16.89 13.19
N TYR A 28 -7.14 17.15 14.47
CA TYR A 28 -6.16 17.67 15.43
C TYR A 28 -4.95 16.75 15.59
N ILE A 29 -5.17 15.44 15.75
CA ILE A 29 -4.12 14.44 15.85
C ILE A 29 -3.26 14.45 14.59
N LEU A 30 -3.90 14.41 13.42
CA LEU A 30 -3.21 14.39 12.14
C LEU A 30 -2.31 15.62 12.01
N LEU A 31 -2.84 16.82 12.22
CA LEU A 31 -2.06 18.06 12.16
C LEU A 31 -0.88 18.08 13.14
N LYS A 32 -1.10 17.59 14.37
CA LYS A 32 -0.04 17.48 15.39
C LYS A 32 1.08 16.53 14.96
N GLU A 33 0.74 15.40 14.36
CA GLU A 33 1.73 14.42 13.91
C GLU A 33 2.58 14.96 12.75
N PHE A 34 1.94 15.67 11.82
CA PHE A 34 2.59 16.27 10.66
C PHE A 34 3.30 17.60 10.95
N LEU A 35 3.19 18.14 12.17
CA LEU A 35 3.98 19.28 12.60
C LEU A 35 5.45 18.87 12.81
N GLY A 36 6.36 19.54 12.09
CA GLY A 36 7.81 19.32 12.20
C GLY A 36 8.33 18.05 11.51
N VAL A 37 7.61 17.53 10.50
CA VAL A 37 8.13 16.47 9.62
C VAL A 37 9.21 17.00 8.69
N TYR A 38 10.10 16.12 8.21
CA TYR A 38 11.25 16.47 7.36
C TYR A 38 11.08 16.03 5.91
N GLU A 39 10.54 14.83 5.68
CA GLU A 39 10.25 14.35 4.34
C GLU A 39 8.82 13.87 4.24
N ILE A 40 8.21 14.08 3.08
CA ILE A 40 6.85 13.68 2.77
C ILE A 40 6.86 12.92 1.45
N PHE A 41 6.30 11.71 1.49
CA PHE A 41 6.12 10.82 0.36
C PHE A 41 4.63 10.67 0.09
N LEU A 42 4.23 11.03 -1.12
CA LEU A 42 2.88 10.80 -1.63
C LEU A 42 2.98 9.71 -2.71
N PRO A 43 2.16 8.64 -2.63
CA PRO A 43 2.06 7.69 -3.72
C PRO A 43 1.61 8.39 -5.01
N ALA A 44 2.10 7.94 -6.16
CA ALA A 44 1.71 8.48 -7.45
C ALA A 44 0.18 8.37 -7.64
N GLN A 45 -0.44 9.53 -7.85
CA GLN A 45 -1.84 9.65 -8.24
C GLN A 45 -1.97 9.35 -9.74
N LYS A 46 -3.01 8.61 -10.14
CA LYS A 46 -3.13 8.06 -11.50
C LYS A 46 -3.84 8.99 -12.49
N SER A 47 -4.49 10.06 -12.04
CA SER A 47 -5.29 10.92 -12.91
C SER A 47 -4.65 12.29 -13.17
N LYS A 48 -4.92 12.79 -14.37
CA LYS A 48 -4.42 14.06 -14.90
C LYS A 48 -5.23 15.27 -14.43
N ASP A 49 -6.32 15.08 -13.67
CA ASP A 49 -7.28 16.15 -13.32
C ASP A 49 -7.17 16.64 -11.86
N GLY A 50 -6.20 16.15 -11.08
CA GLY A 50 -5.90 16.67 -9.73
C GLY A 50 -6.98 16.42 -8.66
N ARG A 51 -7.98 15.59 -8.95
CA ARG A 51 -9.02 15.13 -8.02
C ARG A 51 -9.12 13.62 -8.11
N ASP A 52 -8.19 12.95 -7.44
CA ASP A 52 -8.10 11.49 -7.50
C ASP A 52 -8.80 10.93 -6.28
N GLU A 53 -9.99 10.36 -6.51
CA GLU A 53 -10.57 9.42 -5.58
C GLU A 53 -9.56 8.28 -5.34
N ILE A 54 -9.35 7.94 -4.08
CA ILE A 54 -8.47 6.82 -3.72
C ILE A 54 -9.24 5.53 -3.97
N ILE A 55 -9.09 5.00 -5.19
CA ILE A 55 -9.65 3.73 -5.62
C ILE A 55 -8.67 2.58 -5.37
N GLY A 56 -9.21 1.41 -5.04
CA GLY A 56 -8.45 0.19 -4.82
C GLY A 56 -9.37 -1.02 -4.69
N ALA A 57 -8.80 -2.20 -4.45
CA ALA A 57 -9.62 -3.37 -4.18
C ALA A 57 -10.44 -3.15 -2.90
N PRO A 58 -11.73 -3.51 -2.85
CA PRO A 58 -12.53 -3.33 -1.65
C PRO A 58 -11.88 -4.01 -0.45
N MET A 59 -11.93 -3.35 0.71
CA MET A 59 -11.35 -3.80 1.97
C MET A 59 -9.81 -3.92 2.01
N SER A 60 -9.10 -3.56 0.94
CA SER A 60 -7.64 -3.46 0.91
C SER A 60 -7.13 -2.18 1.56
N TRP A 61 -5.88 -2.19 2.01
CA TRP A 61 -5.19 -1.01 2.54
C TRP A 61 -4.38 -0.32 1.45
N VAL A 62 -4.50 1.01 1.39
CA VAL A 62 -3.68 1.87 0.56
C VAL A 62 -2.97 2.88 1.46
N THR A 63 -1.65 2.97 1.34
CA THR A 63 -0.90 4.07 1.95
C THR A 63 -1.21 5.34 1.17
N ILE A 64 -1.72 6.38 1.82
CA ILE A 64 -2.06 7.66 1.16
C ILE A 64 -1.03 8.76 1.45
N LEU A 65 -0.30 8.63 2.55
CA LEU A 65 0.70 9.59 2.98
C LEU A 65 1.73 8.88 3.84
N ARG A 66 3.00 9.23 3.64
CA ARG A 66 4.10 8.80 4.49
C ARG A 66 5.00 10.00 4.78
N ALA A 67 5.49 10.11 6.01
CA ALA A 67 6.44 11.14 6.39
C ALA A 67 7.51 10.62 7.33
N SER A 68 8.66 11.29 7.35
CA SER A 68 9.74 11.06 8.31
C SER A 68 9.81 12.20 9.33
N LYS A 69 10.05 11.84 10.60
CA LYS A 69 10.13 12.76 11.74
C LYS A 69 11.29 12.37 12.63
N MET A 70 12.18 13.32 12.89
CA MET A 70 13.29 13.13 13.82
C MET A 70 12.80 13.20 15.27
N LYS A 71 13.07 12.16 16.06
CA LYS A 71 12.81 12.16 17.51
C LYS A 71 13.93 12.89 18.23
N LEU A 72 13.63 14.10 18.72
CA LEU A 72 14.54 14.94 19.50
C LEU A 72 15.18 14.22 20.69
N SER A 73 14.50 13.23 21.27
CA SER A 73 14.95 12.53 22.46
C SER A 73 15.97 11.41 22.21
N MET A 74 16.10 10.89 20.97
CA MET A 74 16.88 9.67 20.71
C MET A 74 17.76 9.72 19.47
N ASN A 75 17.78 10.84 18.71
CA ASN A 75 18.47 10.91 17.42
C ASN A 75 18.02 9.80 16.45
N GLU A 76 16.78 9.33 16.60
CA GLU A 76 16.16 8.28 15.80
C GLU A 76 15.12 8.89 14.85
N VAL A 77 14.93 8.26 13.69
CA VAL A 77 13.92 8.67 12.71
C VAL A 77 12.68 7.81 12.88
N GLU A 78 11.56 8.45 13.20
CA GLU A 78 10.24 7.83 13.18
C GLU A 78 9.54 8.11 11.85
N PHE A 79 8.93 7.07 11.28
CA PHE A 79 8.11 7.18 10.09
C PHE A 79 6.64 7.15 10.49
N ILE A 80 5.88 8.07 9.91
CA ILE A 80 4.45 8.22 10.09
C ILE A 80 3.78 7.82 8.77
N CYS A 81 2.89 6.85 8.83
CA CYS A 81 2.16 6.32 7.68
C CYS A 81 0.67 6.53 7.90
N VAL A 82 0.00 7.11 6.91
CA VAL A 82 -1.46 7.20 6.87
C VAL A 82 -1.97 6.18 5.86
N GLY A 83 -2.80 5.25 6.34
CA GLY A 83 -3.42 4.21 5.55
C GLY A 83 -4.91 4.44 5.44
N TYR A 84 -5.47 4.19 4.26
CA TYR A 84 -6.88 4.18 4.00
C TYR A 84 -7.32 2.78 3.60
N ARG A 85 -8.34 2.25 4.27
CA ARG A 85 -9.00 1.00 3.89
C ARG A 85 -10.15 1.33 2.96
N ILE A 86 -10.11 0.77 1.75
CA ILE A 86 -11.13 1.00 0.74
C ILE A 86 -12.49 0.45 1.23
N PRO A 87 -13.57 1.25 1.21
CA PRO A 87 -14.91 0.80 1.59
C PRO A 87 -15.41 -0.31 0.66
N TYR A 88 -16.34 -1.12 1.16
CA TYR A 88 -17.12 -2.06 0.37
C TYR A 88 -18.61 -1.83 0.65
N ILE A 89 -19.25 -1.09 -0.26
CA ILE A 89 -20.65 -0.68 -0.16
C ILE A 89 -21.42 -1.34 -1.31
N ASN A 90 -22.37 -2.19 -0.98
CA ASN A 90 -23.33 -2.77 -1.91
C ASN A 90 -24.69 -2.95 -1.20
N GLU A 91 -25.66 -3.57 -1.89
CA GLU A 91 -27.03 -3.76 -1.36
C GLU A 91 -27.11 -4.62 -0.09
N HIS A 92 -26.06 -5.39 0.23
CA HIS A 92 -26.03 -6.37 1.32
C HIS A 92 -24.91 -6.11 2.34
N ASN A 93 -23.99 -5.19 2.07
CA ASN A 93 -22.81 -4.92 2.85
C ASN A 93 -22.49 -3.43 2.80
N ASN A 94 -22.39 -2.81 3.97
CA ASN A 94 -22.08 -1.38 4.12
C ASN A 94 -20.79 -1.22 4.94
N GLN A 95 -19.71 -1.85 4.49
CA GLN A 95 -18.41 -1.75 5.14
C GLN A 95 -17.77 -0.43 4.75
N LEU A 96 -17.79 0.51 5.70
CA LEU A 96 -17.22 1.85 5.52
C LEU A 96 -15.70 1.82 5.55
N GLY A 97 -15.10 2.82 4.91
CA GLY A 97 -13.67 3.03 4.88
C GLY A 97 -13.13 3.44 6.24
N ILE A 98 -11.84 3.21 6.41
CA ILE A 98 -11.14 3.49 7.67
C ILE A 98 -9.82 4.17 7.34
N ILE A 99 -9.57 5.33 7.94
CA ILE A 99 -8.27 5.98 7.91
C ILE A 99 -7.54 5.69 9.21
N LYS A 100 -6.27 5.28 9.12
CA LYS A 100 -5.42 5.00 10.28
C LYS A 100 -4.08 5.71 10.15
N ILE A 101 -3.56 6.12 11.30
CA ILE A 101 -2.18 6.58 11.44
C ILE A 101 -1.39 5.47 12.11
N HIS A 102 -0.26 5.11 11.50
CA HIS A 102 0.69 4.13 12.02
C HIS A 102 2.07 4.75 12.14
N LYS A 103 2.75 4.51 13.26
CA LYS A 103 4.11 4.96 13.52
C LYS A 103 5.04 3.76 13.53
N THR A 104 6.18 3.88 12.88
CA THR A 104 7.17 2.81 12.78
C THR A 104 8.59 3.39 12.76
N GLN A 105 9.56 2.60 13.21
CA GLN A 105 10.98 2.93 13.06
C GLN A 105 11.53 2.42 11.72
N MET A 106 10.76 1.60 11.00
CA MET A 106 11.17 1.09 9.69
C MET A 106 10.89 2.11 8.61
N ASN A 107 11.81 2.25 7.65
CA ASN A 107 11.65 3.05 6.44
C ASN A 107 10.67 2.38 5.43
N LYS A 108 9.56 1.81 5.92
CA LYS A 108 8.49 1.18 5.13
C LYS A 108 7.16 1.26 5.90
N CYS A 109 6.07 1.61 5.21
CA CYS A 109 4.73 1.48 5.77
C CYS A 109 4.28 0.01 5.81
N PRO A 110 3.50 -0.39 6.81
CA PRO A 110 3.05 -1.77 6.90
C PRO A 110 2.03 -2.07 5.81
N ASP A 111 2.03 -3.32 5.33
CA ASP A 111 1.03 -3.80 4.37
C ASP A 111 -0.37 -3.93 5.03
N TYR A 112 -0.40 -3.97 6.38
CA TYR A 112 -1.61 -3.94 7.18
C TYR A 112 -1.52 -2.91 8.31
N TYR A 113 -2.48 -2.01 8.38
CA TYR A 113 -2.51 -0.96 9.38
C TYR A 113 -3.16 -1.47 10.68
N SER A 114 -2.30 -1.94 11.58
CA SER A 114 -2.61 -2.00 13.01
C SER A 114 -2.27 -0.62 13.61
N GLY A 115 -3.22 0.01 14.30
CA GLY A 115 -3.03 1.38 14.76
C GLY A 115 -3.96 1.72 15.91
N GLU A 116 -3.49 2.62 16.77
CA GLU A 116 -4.20 3.10 17.96
C GLU A 116 -5.26 4.16 17.61
N MET A 117 -5.04 4.92 16.53
CA MET A 117 -5.85 6.06 16.11
C MET A 117 -6.50 5.80 14.75
N MET A 118 -7.82 5.90 14.70
CA MET A 118 -8.61 5.62 13.51
C MET A 118 -9.77 6.60 13.35
N LEU A 119 -10.04 6.96 12.10
CA LEU A 119 -11.32 7.52 11.68
C LEU A 119 -12.01 6.43 10.87
N SER A 120 -13.05 5.84 11.44
CA SER A 120 -13.97 4.98 10.69
C SER A 120 -15.13 5.82 10.17
N ASP A 121 -15.95 5.26 9.27
CA ASP A 121 -17.15 5.88 8.67
C ASP A 121 -16.97 6.63 7.35
N VAL A 122 -15.80 6.52 6.74
CA VAL A 122 -15.46 7.20 5.50
C VAL A 122 -16.09 6.47 4.31
N THR A 123 -16.99 7.09 3.57
CA THR A 123 -17.54 6.53 2.32
C THR A 123 -16.70 6.87 1.11
N TYR A 124 -15.98 8.00 1.19
CA TYR A 124 -15.23 8.55 0.09
C TYR A 124 -14.04 9.33 0.63
N LEU A 125 -12.89 9.15 -0.02
CA LEU A 125 -11.66 9.89 0.23
C LEU A 125 -11.06 10.32 -1.10
N SER A 126 -10.79 11.60 -1.24
CA SER A 126 -9.96 12.13 -2.32
C SER A 126 -8.83 12.99 -1.77
N LEU A 127 -7.78 13.08 -2.57
CA LEU A 127 -6.58 13.84 -2.26
C LEU A 127 -6.37 14.87 -3.37
N ASN A 128 -6.21 16.13 -2.98
CA ASN A 128 -5.80 17.19 -3.90
C ASN A 128 -4.65 17.98 -3.28
N ARG A 129 -3.68 18.39 -4.08
CA ARG A 129 -2.54 19.19 -3.62
C ARG A 129 -2.61 20.59 -4.21
N THR A 130 -2.52 21.60 -3.35
CA THR A 130 -2.50 23.01 -3.74
C THR A 130 -1.37 23.71 -3.01
N GLU A 131 -0.37 24.24 -3.73
CA GLU A 131 0.66 25.15 -3.20
C GLU A 131 1.28 24.76 -1.84
N GLY A 132 1.72 23.50 -1.70
CA GLY A 132 2.31 23.03 -0.44
C GLY A 132 1.29 22.71 0.65
N ILE A 133 0.03 22.50 0.29
CA ILE A 133 -1.02 21.96 1.15
C ILE A 133 -1.54 20.67 0.52
N LEU A 134 -1.68 19.61 1.32
CA LEU A 134 -2.41 18.40 0.96
C LEU A 134 -3.83 18.51 1.53
N ASN A 135 -4.81 18.55 0.65
CA ASN A 135 -6.22 18.54 0.99
C ASN A 135 -6.72 17.09 0.99
N LEU A 136 -7.09 16.58 2.16
CA LEU A 136 -7.82 15.32 2.30
C LEU A 136 -9.31 15.63 2.35
N GLN A 137 -10.03 15.37 1.26
CA GLN A 137 -11.47 15.54 1.23
C GLN A 137 -12.16 14.22 1.57
N LEU A 138 -12.94 14.25 2.65
CA LEU A 138 -13.64 13.12 3.23
C LEU A 138 -15.14 13.28 3.01
N MET A 139 -15.83 12.17 2.78
CA MET A 139 -17.29 12.08 2.98
C MET A 139 -17.57 11.05 4.07
N LEU A 140 -18.36 11.46 5.06
CA LEU A 140 -18.61 10.68 6.27
C LEU A 140 -20.06 10.18 6.28
N ALA A 141 -20.24 8.87 6.40
CA ALA A 141 -21.57 8.25 6.40
C ALA A 141 -22.43 8.74 7.56
N SER A 142 -21.84 8.87 8.75
CA SER A 142 -22.56 9.16 10.00
C SER A 142 -23.19 10.54 10.03
N LYS A 143 -22.54 11.52 9.38
CA LYS A 143 -22.94 12.93 9.38
C LYS A 143 -23.52 13.40 8.05
N ASN A 144 -23.48 12.55 7.00
CA ASN A 144 -23.73 12.93 5.61
C ASN A 144 -23.02 14.25 5.24
N LEU A 145 -21.77 14.37 5.69
CA LEU A 145 -20.99 15.61 5.68
C LEU A 145 -19.72 15.40 4.86
N SER A 146 -19.39 16.40 4.04
CA SER A 146 -18.06 16.51 3.45
C SER A 146 -17.17 17.38 4.34
N LYS A 147 -15.96 16.89 4.63
CA LYS A 147 -14.95 17.62 5.40
C LYS A 147 -13.64 17.60 4.63
N THR A 148 -13.00 18.76 4.49
CA THR A 148 -11.64 18.86 4.00
C THR A 148 -10.70 19.06 5.19
N ILE A 149 -9.64 18.25 5.25
CA ILE A 149 -8.53 18.43 6.18
C ILE A 149 -7.33 18.93 5.39
N GLU A 150 -6.80 20.09 5.78
CA GLU A 150 -5.66 20.73 5.12
C GLU A 150 -4.38 20.42 5.87
N ILE A 151 -3.49 19.61 5.29
CA ILE A 151 -2.18 19.31 5.86
C ILE A 151 -1.15 20.22 5.20
N PRO A 152 -0.54 21.17 5.93
CA PRO A 152 0.56 21.96 5.40
C PRO A 152 1.80 21.09 5.20
N LEU A 153 2.37 21.16 4.00
CA LEU A 153 3.53 20.41 3.53
C LEU A 153 4.75 21.34 3.53
N TYR A 154 5.23 21.70 4.72
CA TYR A 154 6.24 22.74 4.92
C TYR A 154 7.55 22.56 4.14
N ASN A 155 7.88 21.33 3.72
CA ASN A 155 9.14 21.02 3.03
C ASN A 155 8.99 20.76 1.53
N LEU A 156 7.81 20.98 0.95
CA LEU A 156 7.64 20.86 -0.50
C LEU A 156 7.92 22.22 -1.19
N PRO A 157 8.92 22.31 -2.09
CA PRO A 157 9.19 23.53 -2.83
C PRO A 157 7.97 23.94 -3.67
N LYS A 158 7.61 25.23 -3.65
CA LYS A 158 6.41 25.78 -4.33
C LYS A 158 6.35 25.52 -5.85
N ASN A 159 7.48 25.21 -6.48
CA ASN A 159 7.63 25.22 -7.95
C ASN A 159 7.93 23.85 -8.59
N GLN A 160 7.61 22.73 -7.93
CA GLN A 160 7.87 21.41 -8.52
C GLN A 160 6.61 20.77 -9.13
N PRO A 161 6.69 20.28 -10.38
CA PRO A 161 5.59 19.60 -11.05
C PRO A 161 5.21 18.31 -10.31
N GLU A 162 3.97 17.89 -10.54
CA GLU A 162 3.09 17.00 -9.76
C GLU A 162 3.59 15.58 -9.42
N ALA A 163 4.83 15.22 -9.73
CA ALA A 163 5.40 13.93 -9.37
C ALA A 163 6.71 14.12 -8.61
N ILE A 164 6.71 13.76 -7.32
CA ILE A 164 7.93 13.72 -6.53
C ILE A 164 7.98 12.42 -5.73
N THR A 165 8.73 11.48 -6.29
CA THR A 165 9.52 10.52 -5.52
C THR A 165 10.87 11.19 -5.28
N TYR A 166 11.21 11.54 -4.04
CA TYR A 166 12.61 11.81 -3.70
C TYR A 166 13.15 10.69 -2.82
N ILE A 167 14.02 9.89 -3.41
CA ILE A 167 15.02 9.10 -2.68
C ILE A 167 16.29 9.95 -2.66
N VAL A 168 16.84 10.24 -1.48
CA VAL A 168 18.27 10.51 -1.25
C VAL A 168 18.53 10.15 0.23
N LEU A 169 19.57 9.46 0.69
CA LEU A 169 20.99 9.28 0.31
C LEU A 169 21.37 7.79 0.55
N ASP A 170 22.45 7.19 0.03
CA ASP A 170 23.78 7.71 -0.24
C ASP A 170 24.55 6.70 -1.13
N ASN A 171 25.24 7.19 -2.16
CA ASN A 171 26.66 6.91 -2.42
C ASN A 171 27.07 7.45 -3.79
N GLU A 172 28.20 8.13 -3.76
CA GLU A 172 28.98 8.64 -4.87
C GLU A 172 29.23 7.55 -5.94
N GLU A 173 29.44 8.00 -7.18
CA GLU A 173 29.68 7.21 -8.40
C GLU A 173 28.43 6.79 -9.18
N ASN A 174 27.87 7.72 -9.96
CA ASN A 174 27.96 7.67 -11.43
C ASN A 174 27.08 8.76 -12.07
N LEU A 175 27.75 9.79 -12.59
CA LEU A 175 27.20 10.75 -13.53
C LEU A 175 27.07 10.09 -14.92
N TYR A 176 25.86 10.04 -15.47
CA TYR A 176 25.67 10.13 -16.93
C TYR A 176 24.40 10.93 -17.25
N PRO A 177 24.45 11.91 -18.18
CA PRO A 177 23.27 12.64 -18.62
C PRO A 177 22.55 11.83 -19.70
N LEU A 178 21.26 11.55 -19.53
CA LEU A 178 20.45 10.99 -20.61
C LEU A 178 19.40 12.00 -21.07
N ASN A 179 19.77 12.67 -22.17
CA ASN A 179 18.85 13.31 -23.10
C ASN A 179 17.78 12.32 -23.58
N LYS A 180 16.54 12.84 -23.70
CA LYS A 180 15.41 12.33 -24.49
C LYS A 180 15.28 10.80 -24.61
N ARG A 181 14.45 10.19 -23.75
CA ARG A 181 13.69 8.99 -24.10
C ARG A 181 12.25 9.37 -24.38
N THR A 182 11.88 9.34 -25.67
CA THR A 182 10.52 9.00 -26.09
C THR A 182 10.15 7.69 -25.38
N GLN A 183 9.18 7.73 -24.45
CA GLN A 183 8.71 6.52 -23.80
C GLN A 183 8.08 5.60 -24.86
N PRO A 184 8.57 4.35 -25.01
CA PRO A 184 7.81 3.32 -25.71
C PRO A 184 6.53 3.00 -24.90
N PRO A 185 5.50 2.45 -25.55
CA PRO A 185 4.29 2.01 -24.85
C PRO A 185 4.66 0.99 -23.77
N GLY A 186 4.29 1.26 -22.52
CA GLY A 186 4.61 0.41 -21.37
C GLY A 186 4.06 -1.01 -21.49
N LEU A 187 4.63 -1.93 -20.71
CA LEU A 187 4.22 -3.34 -20.67
C LEU A 187 2.77 -3.47 -20.16
N LYS A 188 2.01 -4.39 -20.76
CA LYS A 188 0.62 -4.61 -20.37
C LYS A 188 0.52 -5.47 -19.10
N PRO A 189 -0.56 -5.31 -18.32
CA PRO A 189 -0.88 -6.24 -17.23
C PRO A 189 -0.81 -7.70 -17.67
N GLY A 190 -0.13 -8.53 -16.87
CA GLY A 190 0.03 -9.97 -17.15
C GLY A 190 1.17 -10.32 -18.09
N GLU A 191 1.87 -9.34 -18.67
CA GLU A 191 3.10 -9.62 -19.40
C GLU A 191 4.26 -9.91 -18.44
N LYS A 192 5.11 -10.87 -18.81
CA LYS A 192 6.37 -11.10 -18.10
C LYS A 192 7.27 -9.88 -18.26
N CYS A 193 7.67 -9.27 -17.17
CA CYS A 193 8.62 -8.14 -17.17
C CYS A 193 10.05 -8.57 -16.83
N PHE A 194 10.21 -9.79 -16.31
CA PHE A 194 11.48 -10.48 -16.10
C PHE A 194 11.25 -11.97 -16.32
N ASP A 195 12.11 -12.63 -17.09
CA ASP A 195 11.97 -14.05 -17.43
C ASP A 195 13.31 -14.76 -17.30
N ILE A 196 13.28 -15.90 -16.62
CA ILE A 196 14.44 -16.73 -16.30
C ILE A 196 14.03 -18.19 -16.44
N ASN A 197 14.87 -19.00 -17.05
CA ASN A 197 14.56 -20.42 -17.21
C ASN A 197 14.92 -21.25 -15.97
N SER A 198 14.57 -22.53 -15.98
CA SER A 198 14.89 -23.49 -14.91
C SER A 198 16.39 -23.74 -14.70
N LYS A 199 17.25 -23.29 -15.63
CA LYS A 199 18.72 -23.33 -15.50
C LYS A 199 19.31 -22.01 -14.96
N CYS A 200 18.46 -21.08 -14.54
CA CYS A 200 18.83 -19.75 -14.09
C CYS A 200 19.51 -18.87 -15.16
N GLU A 201 19.23 -19.14 -16.43
CA GLU A 201 19.66 -18.29 -17.53
C GLU A 201 18.57 -17.23 -17.78
N ILE A 202 18.96 -15.97 -17.80
CA ILE A 202 18.06 -14.83 -18.02
C ILE A 202 17.61 -14.86 -19.49
N ILE A 203 16.34 -15.18 -19.73
CA ILE A 203 15.70 -15.12 -21.05
C ILE A 203 15.33 -13.68 -21.38
N LYS A 204 14.80 -12.94 -20.39
CA LYS A 204 14.39 -11.55 -20.51
C LYS A 204 14.91 -10.75 -19.32
N SER A 205 15.75 -9.76 -19.59
CA SER A 205 16.27 -8.84 -18.58
C SER A 205 15.13 -8.07 -17.90
N SER A 206 15.37 -7.66 -16.65
CA SER A 206 14.35 -7.00 -15.84
C SER A 206 14.01 -5.64 -16.42
N ILE A 207 12.78 -5.51 -16.93
CA ILE A 207 12.15 -4.25 -17.33
C ILE A 207 10.88 -3.99 -16.53
N CYS A 208 10.80 -4.55 -15.32
CA CYS A 208 9.63 -4.44 -14.44
C CYS A 208 9.32 -3.02 -13.96
N ASP A 209 10.28 -2.09 -14.07
CA ASP A 209 10.05 -0.67 -13.84
C ASP A 209 9.15 -0.03 -14.91
N GLU A 210 8.96 -0.71 -16.06
CA GLU A 210 8.05 -0.30 -17.13
C GLU A 210 6.61 -0.80 -16.92
N CYS A 211 6.34 -1.58 -15.87
CA CYS A 211 4.97 -2.01 -15.52
C CYS A 211 4.21 -0.85 -14.85
N GLU A 212 3.08 -0.43 -15.43
CA GLU A 212 2.24 0.67 -14.95
C GLU A 212 1.80 0.52 -13.48
N PHE A 213 1.66 -0.72 -13.00
CA PHE A 213 1.15 -1.05 -11.66
C PHE A 213 2.15 -1.83 -10.81
N GLY A 214 3.43 -1.80 -11.18
CA GLY A 214 4.47 -2.62 -10.57
C GLY A 214 4.41 -4.07 -11.01
N SER A 215 5.23 -4.90 -10.37
CA SER A 215 5.37 -6.32 -10.71
C SER A 215 5.35 -7.20 -9.47
N PHE A 216 5.05 -8.48 -9.67
CA PHE A 216 5.14 -9.50 -8.63
C PHE A 216 5.93 -10.70 -9.13
N GLU A 217 6.65 -11.34 -8.21
CA GLU A 217 7.41 -12.56 -8.45
C GLU A 217 6.53 -13.78 -8.19
N VAL A 218 6.66 -14.80 -9.05
CA VAL A 218 5.91 -16.06 -8.94
C VAL A 218 6.75 -17.15 -8.29
N ALA A 219 6.10 -18.08 -7.62
CA ALA A 219 6.78 -19.20 -6.97
C ALA A 219 7.37 -20.17 -8.01
N GLY A 220 8.58 -20.70 -7.79
CA GLY A 220 9.07 -21.89 -8.49
C GLY A 220 10.55 -21.87 -8.88
N GLY A 221 11.16 -20.70 -9.11
CA GLY A 221 12.59 -20.62 -9.44
C GLY A 221 13.49 -20.53 -8.21
N SER A 222 14.49 -21.39 -8.10
CA SER A 222 15.51 -21.37 -7.02
C SER A 222 16.80 -20.66 -7.45
N CYS A 223 16.66 -19.65 -8.31
CA CYS A 223 17.76 -18.87 -8.85
C CYS A 223 18.18 -17.77 -7.88
N LYS A 224 19.48 -17.41 -7.89
CA LYS A 224 20.02 -16.36 -7.01
C LYS A 224 19.42 -14.99 -7.34
N GLU A 225 19.07 -14.80 -8.60
CA GLU A 225 18.49 -13.61 -9.20
C GLU A 225 16.98 -13.46 -8.91
N GLY A 226 16.37 -14.50 -8.32
CA GLY A 226 14.92 -14.62 -8.09
C GLY A 226 14.20 -15.39 -9.20
N GLY A 227 12.88 -15.46 -9.09
CA GLY A 227 11.99 -16.11 -10.07
C GLY A 227 11.46 -15.17 -11.16
N VAL A 228 10.64 -15.72 -12.05
CA VAL A 228 9.90 -14.99 -13.09
C VAL A 228 9.02 -13.90 -12.47
N ARG A 229 8.88 -12.74 -13.15
CA ARG A 229 8.03 -11.64 -12.67
C ARG A 229 7.05 -11.16 -13.73
N PHE A 230 5.84 -10.81 -13.30
CA PHE A 230 4.73 -10.36 -14.14
C PHE A 230 4.25 -8.96 -13.74
N CYS A 231 3.77 -8.17 -14.71
CA CYS A 231 3.15 -6.88 -14.45
C CYS A 231 1.76 -7.04 -13.80
N HIS A 232 1.47 -6.22 -12.78
CA HIS A 232 0.12 -6.08 -12.21
C HIS A 232 -0.87 -5.39 -13.18
N PRO A 233 -2.19 -5.42 -12.93
CA PRO A 233 -2.90 -6.13 -11.86
C PRO A 233 -3.44 -7.50 -12.31
N VAL A 234 -2.58 -8.50 -12.39
CA VAL A 234 -3.02 -9.88 -12.57
C VAL A 234 -3.00 -10.61 -11.23
N SER A 235 -4.05 -11.37 -10.96
CA SER A 235 -4.16 -12.23 -9.78
C SER A 235 -3.33 -13.51 -9.96
N CYS A 236 -2.61 -13.90 -8.92
CA CYS A 236 -1.99 -15.22 -8.80
C CYS A 236 -2.94 -16.17 -8.03
N GLY A 237 -2.72 -17.48 -8.12
CA GLY A 237 -3.43 -18.50 -7.33
C GLY A 237 -4.70 -19.08 -7.95
N GLY A 238 -5.27 -18.42 -8.96
CA GLY A 238 -6.44 -18.91 -9.70
C GLY A 238 -6.10 -20.03 -10.70
N LYS A 239 -7.12 -20.75 -11.19
CA LYS A 239 -6.94 -21.83 -12.15
C LYS A 239 -6.26 -21.35 -13.45
N ASN A 240 -5.24 -22.07 -13.89
CA ASN A 240 -4.33 -21.73 -15.01
C ASN A 240 -3.51 -20.45 -14.80
N MET A 241 -3.45 -19.92 -13.58
CA MET A 241 -2.63 -18.76 -13.22
C MET A 241 -1.37 -19.19 -12.48
N PRO A 242 -0.31 -18.35 -12.44
CA PRO A 242 0.83 -18.61 -11.60
C PRO A 242 0.42 -18.74 -10.14
N ALA A 243 1.04 -19.66 -9.39
CA ALA A 243 0.84 -19.76 -7.96
C ALA A 243 1.43 -18.55 -7.23
N CYS A 244 0.73 -18.06 -6.20
CA CYS A 244 1.23 -16.95 -5.41
C CYS A 244 2.42 -17.38 -4.57
N GLN A 245 3.46 -16.56 -4.49
CA GLN A 245 4.59 -16.82 -3.62
C GLN A 245 4.17 -16.73 -2.14
N ARG A 246 4.47 -17.76 -1.36
CA ARG A 246 4.31 -17.71 0.11
C ARG A 246 5.52 -17.00 0.73
N SER A 247 5.31 -16.20 1.78
CA SER A 247 6.32 -15.33 2.40
C SER A 247 7.54 -16.03 3.02
N LYS A 248 7.58 -17.37 3.04
CA LYS A 248 8.68 -18.14 3.61
C LYS A 248 9.65 -18.51 2.50
N LYS A 249 10.82 -17.86 2.46
CA LYS A 249 11.94 -18.29 1.61
C LYS A 249 12.36 -19.69 2.05
N ILE A 250 11.99 -20.70 1.27
CA ILE A 250 12.49 -22.06 1.42
C ILE A 250 13.88 -22.07 0.78
N SER A 251 14.92 -22.34 1.57
CA SER A 251 16.31 -22.25 1.10
C SER A 251 16.73 -23.49 0.31
N ASN A 252 17.41 -23.27 -0.82
CA ASN A 252 18.32 -24.20 -1.52
C ASN A 252 17.74 -25.48 -2.15
N GLU A 253 16.45 -25.58 -2.40
CA GLU A 253 15.87 -26.71 -3.16
C GLU A 253 15.11 -26.17 -4.37
N ASP A 254 15.10 -26.89 -5.48
CA ASP A 254 14.22 -26.59 -6.62
C ASP A 254 12.77 -26.57 -6.12
N LEU A 255 12.11 -25.42 -6.23
CA LEU A 255 10.76 -25.21 -5.70
C LEU A 255 9.69 -25.49 -6.76
N CYS A 256 10.08 -25.84 -7.99
CA CYS A 256 9.17 -26.17 -9.07
C CYS A 256 8.90 -27.68 -9.11
N TYR A 257 8.03 -28.15 -8.21
CA TYR A 257 7.51 -29.52 -8.24
C TYR A 257 6.02 -29.52 -7.88
N GLN A 258 5.35 -30.65 -8.15
CA GLN A 258 3.93 -30.79 -7.85
C GLN A 258 3.69 -30.66 -6.34
N ASP A 259 2.63 -29.94 -5.95
CA ASP A 259 2.25 -29.70 -4.56
C ASP A 259 3.34 -28.99 -3.72
N SER A 260 4.22 -28.24 -4.41
CA SER A 260 5.27 -27.46 -3.78
C SER A 260 4.69 -26.43 -2.80
N PRO A 261 5.18 -26.42 -1.54
CA PRO A 261 4.71 -25.51 -0.50
C PRO A 261 5.18 -24.06 -0.74
N ALA A 262 6.01 -23.80 -1.75
CA ALA A 262 6.43 -22.46 -2.14
C ALA A 262 5.29 -21.64 -2.76
N GLY A 263 4.33 -22.32 -3.39
CA GLY A 263 3.18 -21.72 -4.07
C GLY A 263 1.90 -21.78 -3.22
N PHE A 264 1.02 -20.80 -3.43
CA PHE A 264 -0.35 -20.82 -2.95
C PHE A 264 -1.33 -20.77 -4.14
N CYS A 265 -2.28 -21.69 -4.12
CA CYS A 265 -3.41 -21.76 -5.04
C CYS A 265 -4.72 -21.69 -4.25
N GLU A 266 -5.78 -21.25 -4.92
CA GLU A 266 -7.13 -21.23 -4.36
C GLU A 266 -7.62 -22.65 -3.98
N ALA A 267 -8.63 -22.71 -3.12
CA ALA A 267 -9.15 -23.97 -2.61
C ALA A 267 -9.62 -24.89 -3.77
N GLY A 268 -9.17 -26.14 -3.74
CA GLY A 268 -9.48 -27.15 -4.77
C GLY A 268 -8.52 -27.16 -5.97
N LEU A 269 -7.48 -26.33 -5.96
CA LEU A 269 -6.40 -26.34 -6.95
C LEU A 269 -5.08 -26.78 -6.31
N ASN A 270 -4.27 -27.47 -7.10
CA ASN A 270 -2.94 -27.91 -6.70
C ASN A 270 -1.86 -27.13 -7.47
N THR A 271 -0.67 -26.99 -6.88
CA THR A 271 0.46 -26.39 -7.59
C THR A 271 1.12 -27.43 -8.49
N TYR A 272 1.41 -27.07 -9.73
CA TYR A 272 2.17 -27.88 -10.68
C TYR A 272 3.35 -27.10 -11.22
N CYS A 273 4.47 -27.76 -11.50
CA CYS A 273 5.57 -27.12 -12.20
C CYS A 273 5.21 -26.95 -13.68
N GLY A 274 5.11 -25.70 -14.14
CA GLY A 274 4.90 -25.38 -15.54
C GLY A 274 6.16 -25.59 -16.37
N SER A 275 6.01 -25.63 -17.70
CA SER A 275 7.13 -25.75 -18.65
C SER A 275 8.18 -24.64 -18.51
N ASP A 276 7.74 -23.49 -18.01
CA ASP A 276 8.52 -22.26 -17.88
C ASP A 276 9.29 -22.18 -16.56
N GLY A 277 9.29 -23.25 -15.74
CA GLY A 277 10.07 -23.30 -14.49
C GLY A 277 9.46 -22.52 -13.32
N TYR A 278 8.15 -22.25 -13.35
CA TYR A 278 7.40 -21.69 -12.24
C TYR A 278 6.13 -22.49 -11.95
N LEU A 279 5.60 -22.36 -10.73
CA LEU A 279 4.41 -23.04 -10.26
C LEU A 279 3.14 -22.41 -10.86
N VAL A 280 2.24 -23.26 -11.37
CA VAL A 280 0.94 -22.91 -11.91
C VAL A 280 -0.13 -23.65 -11.10
N CYS A 281 -1.30 -23.03 -10.92
CA CYS A 281 -2.43 -23.64 -10.22
C CYS A 281 -3.36 -24.36 -11.19
N LEU A 282 -3.57 -25.66 -11.00
CA LEU A 282 -4.47 -26.49 -11.84
C LEU A 282 -5.51 -27.25 -11.01
#